data_AF-A0A318ZN42-F1
#
_entry.id   AF-A0A318ZN42-F1
#
_cell.length_a   1.000
_cell.length_b   1.000
_cell.length_c   1.000
_cell.angle_alpha   90.00
_cell.angle_beta   90.00
_cell.angle_gamma   90.00
#
_symmetry.space_group_name_H-M   'P 1'
#
loop_
_entity.id
_entity.type
_entity.pdbx_description
1 polymer ?
#
loop_
_entity_poly.entity_id
_entity_poly.type
_entity_poly.pdbx_seq_one_letter_code
_entity_poly.pdbx_strand_id
1 'polypeptide(L)'
;MPHTSRKKKATGATKRTTITDSTGWTHVTTTGHAHRAPNPRRRQQPAQEEGQEEETLLPAEAPKSLTLPDLLAQYHTHRVKWSASATAATLTATIRRHVHHDSSSQSNPNPNPNTTHPITNIICIGLGSPSGFLRGGWVDRRSVSLYQLNALMSVVESDIPTPTPTLPVYAQDPVFNSLDHDLLTSFGITVVNHPDGFEKVTPGSLLFCPGAEKTHLELLLARNPACVVGGPLEDTGSEHIDRYVAGVRSMRLPRFEEMKEAFWEQRVYYTTREIEDRDEK
;
A
#
# COMPACT_ATOMS: atom_id res chain seq x y z
N MET A 1 22.21 -68.52 18.11
CA MET A 1 22.66 -67.28 17.44
C MET A 1 21.43 -66.44 17.11
N PRO A 2 21.23 -65.26 17.70
CA PRO A 2 20.16 -64.35 17.31
C PRO A 2 20.69 -63.30 16.32
N HIS A 3 20.07 -63.22 15.14
CA HIS A 3 20.33 -62.16 14.17
C HIS A 3 19.55 -60.90 14.56
N THR A 4 20.25 -59.80 14.82
CA THR A 4 19.66 -58.48 15.02
C THR A 4 19.59 -57.75 13.67
N SER A 5 18.37 -57.55 13.16
CA SER A 5 18.09 -56.71 12.00
C SER A 5 18.02 -55.24 12.43
N ARG A 6 19.05 -54.46 12.10
CA ARG A 6 19.12 -53.02 12.35
C ARG A 6 18.41 -52.27 11.20
N LYS A 7 17.19 -51.77 11.42
CA LYS A 7 16.52 -50.86 10.47
C LYS A 7 17.27 -49.53 10.37
N LYS A 8 17.78 -49.20 9.18
CA LYS A 8 18.31 -47.86 8.85
C LYS A 8 17.13 -46.87 8.76
N LYS A 9 17.19 -45.75 9.50
CA LYS A 9 16.31 -44.58 9.29
C LYS A 9 16.73 -43.91 7.98
N ALA A 10 15.87 -43.93 6.97
CA ALA A 10 16.02 -43.09 5.79
C ALA A 10 15.60 -41.66 6.14
N THR A 11 16.53 -40.72 6.07
CA THR A 11 16.27 -39.28 6.13
C THR A 11 15.59 -38.86 4.83
N GLY A 12 14.25 -38.89 4.80
CA GLY A 12 13.46 -38.38 3.70
C GLY A 12 13.52 -36.85 3.68
N ALA A 13 14.38 -36.29 2.82
CA ALA A 13 14.33 -34.88 2.46
C ALA A 13 12.99 -34.59 1.76
N THR A 14 12.18 -33.70 2.33
CA THR A 14 10.95 -33.17 1.73
C THR A 14 11.34 -32.41 0.46
N LYS A 15 11.11 -33.01 -0.71
CA LYS A 15 11.30 -32.32 -1.99
C LYS A 15 10.20 -31.27 -2.14
N ARG A 16 10.62 -30.01 -2.17
CA ARG A 16 9.80 -28.83 -2.50
C ARG A 16 9.45 -28.91 -3.98
N THR A 17 8.15 -28.96 -4.31
CA THR A 17 7.71 -28.96 -5.72
C THR A 17 7.18 -27.58 -6.05
N THR A 18 7.80 -26.97 -7.05
CA THR A 18 7.48 -25.63 -7.54
C THR A 18 6.69 -25.77 -8.82
N ILE A 19 5.46 -25.27 -8.86
CA ILE A 19 4.60 -25.28 -10.05
C ILE A 19 4.31 -23.84 -10.41
N THR A 20 4.75 -23.41 -11.59
CA THR A 20 4.45 -22.08 -12.11
C THR A 20 3.23 -22.18 -13.01
N ASP A 21 2.19 -21.40 -12.70
CA ASP A 21 0.96 -21.36 -13.48
C ASP A 21 1.07 -20.38 -14.67
N SER A 22 0.05 -20.41 -15.54
CA SER A 22 -0.04 -19.55 -16.73
C SER A 22 -0.27 -18.07 -16.41
N THR A 23 -0.48 -17.71 -15.14
CA THR A 23 -0.58 -16.32 -14.66
C THR A 23 0.74 -15.81 -14.08
N GLY A 24 1.82 -16.61 -14.16
CA GLY A 24 3.16 -16.25 -13.69
C GLY A 24 3.37 -16.45 -12.18
N TRP A 25 2.37 -16.98 -11.46
CA TRP A 25 2.51 -17.30 -10.05
C TRP A 25 3.20 -18.64 -9.87
N THR A 26 4.14 -18.66 -8.93
CA THR A 26 4.91 -19.85 -8.60
C THR A 26 4.42 -20.41 -7.28
N HIS A 27 3.62 -21.48 -7.36
CA HIS A 27 3.10 -22.20 -6.20
C HIS A 27 4.14 -23.17 -5.67
N VAL A 28 4.38 -23.10 -4.36
CA VAL A 28 5.34 -23.98 -3.66
C VAL A 28 4.53 -24.93 -2.78
N THR A 29 4.52 -26.21 -3.13
CA THR A 29 3.84 -27.24 -2.33
C THR A 29 4.87 -28.14 -1.62
N THR A 30 4.59 -28.46 -0.35
CA THR A 30 5.34 -29.44 0.43
C THR A 30 4.46 -30.66 0.66
N THR A 31 4.82 -31.80 0.07
CA THR A 31 4.14 -33.08 0.36
C THR A 31 4.58 -33.58 1.73
N GLY A 32 3.97 -33.05 2.80
CA GLY A 32 4.38 -33.33 4.18
C GLY A 32 3.27 -33.66 5.17
N HIS A 33 2.03 -33.20 4.96
CA HIS A 33 0.90 -33.51 5.86
C HIS A 33 -0.42 -33.64 5.11
N ALA A 34 -0.51 -34.66 4.24
CA ALA A 34 -1.76 -35.12 3.65
C ALA A 34 -2.28 -36.36 4.39
N HIS A 35 -2.80 -36.18 5.60
CA HIS A 35 -3.63 -37.19 6.27
C HIS A 35 -4.85 -36.54 6.91
N ARG A 36 -5.78 -36.09 6.04
CA ARG A 36 -7.24 -36.12 6.26
C ARG A 36 -7.89 -35.91 4.90
N ALA A 37 -7.99 -36.99 4.13
CA ALA A 37 -8.80 -37.02 2.92
C ALA A 37 -10.29 -37.09 3.32
N PRO A 38 -11.17 -36.24 2.76
CA PRO A 38 -12.60 -36.53 2.73
C PRO A 38 -12.86 -37.63 1.70
N ASN A 39 -13.76 -38.53 2.06
CA ASN A 39 -14.16 -39.75 1.36
C ASN A 39 -14.54 -39.53 -0.12
N PRO A 40 -13.93 -40.22 -1.12
CA PRO A 40 -14.27 -40.06 -2.53
C PRO A 40 -15.44 -40.98 -2.89
N ARG A 41 -16.64 -40.64 -2.42
CA ARG A 41 -17.89 -41.23 -2.92
C ARG A 41 -18.98 -40.16 -3.04
N ARG A 42 -18.81 -39.24 -3.99
CA ARG A 42 -19.96 -38.66 -4.70
C ARG A 42 -19.55 -38.31 -6.12
N ARG A 43 -20.04 -39.13 -7.05
CA ARG A 43 -19.90 -38.99 -8.50
C ARG A 43 -20.71 -37.78 -8.99
N GLN A 44 -20.12 -37.11 -9.98
CA GLN A 44 -20.76 -36.48 -11.14
C GLN A 44 -21.59 -35.21 -10.89
N GLN A 45 -20.94 -34.06 -11.07
CA GLN A 45 -21.54 -32.91 -11.74
C GLN A 45 -20.60 -32.46 -12.87
N PRO A 46 -21.14 -32.07 -14.04
CA PRO A 46 -20.34 -31.66 -15.19
C PRO A 46 -19.62 -30.34 -14.90
N ALA A 47 -18.44 -30.20 -15.51
CA ALA A 47 -17.61 -28.99 -15.47
C ALA A 47 -18.45 -27.75 -15.79
N GLN A 48 -18.75 -26.97 -14.76
CA GLN A 48 -19.08 -25.57 -14.94
C GLN A 48 -17.75 -24.84 -15.12
N GLU A 49 -17.68 -24.10 -16.23
CA GLU A 49 -16.67 -23.11 -16.51
C GLU A 49 -16.45 -22.28 -15.23
N GLU A 50 -15.26 -22.40 -14.64
CA GLU A 50 -14.81 -21.53 -13.55
C GLU A 50 -14.69 -20.12 -14.14
N GLY A 51 -15.81 -19.38 -14.10
CA GLY A 51 -15.77 -17.94 -14.14
C GLY A 51 -14.79 -17.48 -13.06
N GLN A 52 -13.92 -16.55 -13.45
CA GLN A 52 -13.06 -15.83 -12.52
C GLN A 52 -13.97 -15.09 -11.52
N GLU A 53 -14.32 -15.75 -10.42
CA GLU A 53 -14.92 -15.07 -9.27
C GLU A 53 -13.84 -14.12 -8.74
N GLU A 54 -14.05 -12.81 -8.90
CA GLU A 54 -13.31 -11.81 -8.14
C GLU A 54 -13.39 -12.20 -6.66
N GLU A 55 -12.29 -12.70 -6.11
CA GLU A 55 -12.19 -13.15 -4.73
C GLU A 55 -12.51 -11.95 -3.83
N THR A 56 -13.76 -11.85 -3.38
CA THR A 56 -14.24 -10.68 -2.65
C THR A 56 -13.48 -10.61 -1.32
N LEU A 57 -12.64 -9.59 -1.17
CA LEU A 57 -11.85 -9.40 0.05
C LEU A 57 -12.78 -9.12 1.23
N LEU A 58 -12.69 -9.95 2.25
CA LEU A 58 -13.38 -9.76 3.51
C LEU A 58 -12.54 -8.89 4.46
N PRO A 59 -13.17 -8.14 5.37
CA PRO A 59 -12.48 -7.45 6.45
C PRO A 59 -11.53 -8.39 7.21
N ALA A 60 -10.36 -7.88 7.58
CA ALA A 60 -9.33 -8.65 8.28
C ALA A 60 -9.78 -9.01 9.71
N GLU A 61 -9.40 -10.19 10.17
CA GLU A 61 -9.79 -10.68 11.50
C GLU A 61 -8.84 -10.13 12.58
N ALA A 62 -9.32 -9.21 13.43
CA ALA A 62 -8.57 -8.73 14.58
C ALA A 62 -8.51 -9.77 15.72
N PRO A 63 -7.38 -9.89 16.44
CA PRO A 63 -7.33 -10.69 17.67
C PRO A 63 -8.41 -10.23 18.66
N LYS A 64 -9.17 -11.17 19.22
CA LYS A 64 -10.33 -10.87 20.10
C LYS A 64 -10.01 -10.01 21.33
N SER A 65 -8.77 -10.06 21.82
CA SER A 65 -8.31 -9.28 22.98
C SER A 65 -7.68 -7.94 22.61
N LEU A 66 -7.49 -7.65 21.32
CA LEU A 66 -6.86 -6.41 20.87
C LEU A 66 -7.84 -5.25 21.03
N THR A 67 -7.42 -4.20 21.71
CA THR A 67 -8.22 -2.99 21.91
C THR A 67 -7.62 -1.79 21.15
N LEU A 68 -8.40 -0.72 21.01
CA LEU A 68 -7.92 0.53 20.40
C LEU A 68 -6.71 1.12 21.17
N PRO A 69 -6.71 1.19 22.52
CA PRO A 69 -5.52 1.58 23.29
C PRO A 69 -4.28 0.74 22.98
N ASP A 70 -4.42 -0.59 22.85
CA ASP A 70 -3.29 -1.46 22.49
C ASP A 70 -2.75 -1.13 21.10
N LEU A 71 -3.65 -0.86 20.15
CA LEU A 71 -3.29 -0.55 18.78
C LEU A 71 -2.63 0.84 18.64
N LEU A 72 -3.10 1.83 19.40
CA LEU A 72 -2.44 3.13 19.53
C LEU A 72 -1.04 3.00 20.16
N ALA A 73 -0.89 2.20 21.21
CA ALA A 73 0.42 1.93 21.81
C ALA A 73 1.39 1.26 20.81
N GLN A 74 0.88 0.32 19.99
CA GLN A 74 1.65 -0.26 18.89
C GLN A 74 2.02 0.80 17.84
N TYR A 75 1.07 1.62 17.40
CA TYR A 75 1.33 2.72 16.46
C TYR A 75 2.45 3.64 16.97
N HIS A 76 2.39 4.10 18.23
CA HIS A 76 3.42 4.97 18.80
C HIS A 76 4.79 4.29 18.90
N THR A 77 4.83 2.99 19.19
CA THR A 77 6.08 2.22 19.17
C THR A 77 6.69 2.19 17.77
N HIS A 78 5.86 2.01 16.73
CA HIS A 78 6.32 2.07 15.33
C HIS A 78 6.73 3.50 14.95
N ARG A 79 6.04 4.53 15.46
CA ARG A 79 6.33 5.94 15.22
C ARG A 79 7.74 6.33 15.62
N VAL A 80 8.23 5.86 16.77
CA VAL A 80 9.59 6.13 17.24
C VAL A 80 10.62 5.64 16.22
N LYS A 81 10.48 4.39 15.76
CA LYS A 81 11.40 3.77 14.79
C LYS A 81 11.30 4.42 13.41
N TRP A 82 10.08 4.64 12.93
CA TRP A 82 9.83 5.34 11.68
C TRP A 82 10.50 6.71 11.66
N SER A 83 10.25 7.54 12.69
CA SER A 83 10.75 8.92 12.74
C SER A 83 12.28 9.01 12.79
N ALA A 84 12.95 7.99 13.33
CA ALA A 84 14.41 7.91 13.36
C ALA A 84 15.04 7.45 12.04
N SER A 85 14.23 6.98 11.07
CA SER A 85 14.73 6.37 9.84
C SER A 85 15.09 7.39 8.75
N ALA A 86 16.07 7.03 7.91
CA ALA A 86 16.40 7.78 6.70
C ALA A 86 15.22 7.82 5.70
N THR A 87 14.36 6.80 5.72
CA THR A 87 13.15 6.70 4.89
C THR A 87 12.16 7.80 5.24
N ALA A 88 11.84 7.98 6.52
CA ALA A 88 10.96 9.05 6.98
C ALA A 88 11.52 10.45 6.68
N ALA A 89 12.82 10.64 6.93
CA ALA A 89 13.50 11.90 6.64
C ALA A 89 13.41 12.24 5.13
N THR A 90 13.66 11.26 4.26
CA THR A 90 13.60 11.43 2.80
C THR A 90 12.19 11.73 2.32
N LEU A 91 11.19 10.97 2.80
CA LEU A 91 9.78 11.20 2.44
C LEU A 91 9.36 12.63 2.80
N THR A 92 9.54 13.00 4.08
CA THR A 92 9.15 14.32 4.61
C THR A 92 9.86 15.45 3.86
N ALA A 93 11.16 15.33 3.61
CA ALA A 93 11.93 16.34 2.89
C ALA A 93 11.47 16.49 1.43
N THR A 94 11.13 15.38 0.77
CA THR A 94 10.65 15.38 -0.62
C THR A 94 9.29 16.07 -0.72
N ILE A 95 8.36 15.70 0.17
CA ILE A 95 7.02 16.29 0.24
C ILE A 95 7.10 17.79 0.50
N ARG A 96 7.86 18.23 1.51
CA ARG A 96 8.03 19.66 1.81
C ARG A 96 8.65 20.46 0.66
N ARG A 97 9.66 19.91 -0.01
CA ARG A 97 10.39 20.62 -1.06
C ARG A 97 9.61 20.73 -2.36
N HIS A 98 8.90 19.68 -2.74
CA HIS A 98 8.36 19.56 -4.10
C HIS A 98 6.83 19.62 -4.17
N VAL A 99 6.13 19.43 -3.06
CA VAL A 99 4.66 19.36 -3.04
C VAL A 99 4.02 20.60 -2.41
N HIS A 100 4.56 21.09 -1.29
CA HIS A 100 3.90 22.15 -0.49
C HIS A 100 4.42 23.58 -0.70
N HIS A 101 5.48 23.80 -1.48
CA HIS A 101 6.21 25.08 -1.50
C HIS A 101 5.47 26.26 -2.19
N ASP A 102 4.16 26.21 -2.42
CA ASP A 102 3.51 27.18 -3.32
C ASP A 102 2.15 27.74 -2.88
N SER A 103 1.90 27.88 -1.58
CA SER A 103 0.79 28.72 -1.12
C SER A 103 1.10 30.22 -1.11
N SER A 104 2.35 30.64 -1.45
CA SER A 104 2.81 32.03 -1.33
C SER A 104 3.02 32.79 -2.65
N SER A 105 2.92 32.14 -3.81
CA SER A 105 3.03 32.81 -5.12
C SER A 105 1.64 33.20 -5.68
N GLN A 106 0.81 33.81 -4.84
CA GLN A 106 -0.47 34.37 -5.27
C GLN A 106 -0.25 35.72 -5.95
N SER A 107 -0.07 35.72 -7.29
CA SER A 107 -0.45 36.83 -8.20
C SER A 107 0.12 36.62 -9.60
N ASN A 108 -0.29 35.57 -10.31
CA ASN A 108 -0.18 35.57 -11.76
C ASN A 108 -1.60 35.60 -12.37
N PRO A 109 -2.06 36.73 -12.95
CA PRO A 109 -3.42 36.87 -13.46
C PRO A 109 -3.70 36.07 -14.73
N ASN A 110 -2.72 35.29 -15.22
CA ASN A 110 -2.86 34.42 -16.38
C ASN A 110 -2.52 32.98 -15.97
N PRO A 111 -3.51 32.15 -15.58
CA PRO A 111 -3.26 30.76 -15.25
C PRO A 111 -2.81 30.03 -16.51
N ASN A 112 -1.52 29.69 -16.59
CA ASN A 112 -1.03 28.76 -17.59
C ASN A 112 -1.66 27.38 -17.26
N PRO A 113 -2.34 26.68 -18.19
CA PRO A 113 -2.93 25.37 -17.93
C PRO A 113 -1.94 24.30 -17.42
N ASN A 114 -0.63 24.58 -17.47
CA ASN A 114 0.43 23.73 -16.93
C ASN A 114 0.85 24.07 -15.48
N THR A 115 0.17 24.96 -14.77
CA THR A 115 0.47 25.23 -13.34
C THR A 115 -0.05 24.08 -12.47
N THR A 116 0.82 23.43 -11.70
CA THR A 116 0.42 22.37 -10.75
C THR A 116 -0.61 22.90 -9.77
N HIS A 117 -1.75 22.21 -9.64
CA HIS A 117 -2.78 22.56 -8.66
C HIS A 117 -2.23 22.42 -7.22
N PRO A 118 -2.64 23.32 -6.29
CA PRO A 118 -2.36 23.09 -4.88
C PRO A 118 -2.98 21.76 -4.43
N ILE A 119 -2.33 21.09 -3.48
CA ILE A 119 -2.93 19.89 -2.89
C ILE A 119 -4.18 20.29 -2.11
N THR A 120 -5.30 19.64 -2.39
CA THR A 120 -6.61 19.93 -1.81
C THR A 120 -7.14 18.80 -0.94
N ASN A 121 -6.59 17.59 -1.09
CA ASN A 121 -6.94 16.42 -0.29
C ASN A 121 -5.82 15.37 -0.33
N ILE A 122 -5.84 14.47 0.66
CA ILE A 122 -4.98 13.28 0.71
C ILE A 122 -5.88 12.04 0.64
N ILE A 123 -5.56 11.13 -0.28
CA ILE A 123 -6.32 9.89 -0.48
C ILE A 123 -5.40 8.71 -0.20
N CYS A 124 -5.78 7.84 0.74
CA CYS A 124 -5.06 6.62 1.08
C CYS A 124 -5.78 5.40 0.53
N ILE A 125 -5.13 4.61 -0.34
CA ILE A 125 -5.69 3.39 -0.93
C ILE A 125 -4.75 2.21 -0.69
N GLY A 126 -5.28 1.08 -0.21
CA GLY A 126 -4.46 -0.13 -0.06
C GLY A 126 -3.45 -0.04 1.07
N LEU A 127 -3.89 0.43 2.25
CA LEU A 127 -3.05 0.51 3.46
C LEU A 127 -2.82 -0.88 4.09
N GLY A 128 -3.75 -1.82 3.87
CA GLY A 128 -3.88 -3.04 4.67
C GLY A 128 -4.46 -2.76 6.06
N SER A 129 -4.80 -3.82 6.79
CA SER A 129 -5.35 -3.71 8.15
C SER A 129 -4.24 -3.56 9.21
N PRO A 130 -4.21 -2.46 9.99
CA PRO A 130 -3.32 -2.33 11.15
C PRO A 130 -3.63 -3.31 12.28
N SER A 131 -4.88 -3.78 12.41
CA SER A 131 -5.32 -4.60 13.53
C SER A 131 -5.48 -6.09 13.21
N GLY A 132 -5.79 -6.42 11.95
CA GLY A 132 -6.30 -7.72 11.54
C GLY A 132 -5.32 -8.60 10.77
N PHE A 133 -5.59 -9.90 10.81
CA PHE A 133 -4.88 -10.89 10.01
C PHE A 133 -5.55 -11.07 8.64
N LEU A 134 -4.73 -11.17 7.60
CA LEU A 134 -5.21 -11.50 6.26
C LEU A 134 -5.21 -13.01 6.05
N ARG A 135 -6.16 -13.50 5.23
CA ARG A 135 -6.27 -14.91 4.82
C ARG A 135 -6.25 -15.90 6.00
N GLY A 136 -7.02 -15.59 7.06
CA GLY A 136 -7.16 -16.46 8.22
C GLY A 136 -5.87 -16.65 9.03
N GLY A 137 -4.99 -15.64 9.08
CA GLY A 137 -3.75 -15.71 9.87
C GLY A 137 -2.52 -16.19 9.11
N TRP A 138 -2.64 -16.57 7.83
CA TRP A 138 -1.49 -17.03 7.04
C TRP A 138 -0.45 -15.95 6.77
N VAL A 139 -0.89 -14.69 6.71
CA VAL A 139 -0.01 -13.55 6.46
C VAL A 139 -0.30 -12.46 7.49
N ASP A 140 0.65 -12.20 8.38
CA ASP A 140 0.59 -11.07 9.31
C ASP A 140 1.25 -9.83 8.69
N ARG A 141 0.42 -8.86 8.32
CA ARG A 141 0.85 -7.57 7.74
C ARG A 141 0.53 -6.38 8.64
N ARG A 142 0.19 -6.61 9.91
CA ARG A 142 -0.23 -5.54 10.83
C ARG A 142 0.87 -4.51 11.04
N SER A 143 2.11 -4.95 11.28
CA SER A 143 3.26 -4.06 11.42
C SER A 143 3.60 -3.32 10.12
N VAL A 144 3.39 -3.93 8.96
CA VAL A 144 3.53 -3.26 7.65
C VAL A 144 2.55 -2.11 7.56
N SER A 145 1.26 -2.38 7.80
CA SER A 145 0.18 -1.38 7.74
C SER A 145 0.40 -0.27 8.78
N LEU A 146 0.89 -0.59 9.99
CA LEU A 146 1.24 0.41 11.01
C LEU A 146 2.41 1.31 10.59
N TYR A 147 3.46 0.77 9.96
CA TYR A 147 4.54 1.62 9.44
C TYR A 147 4.07 2.48 8.28
N GLN A 148 3.25 1.94 7.37
CA GLN A 148 2.67 2.70 6.27
C GLN A 148 1.72 3.82 6.79
N LEU A 149 0.94 3.56 7.84
CA LEU A 149 0.15 4.60 8.51
C LEU A 149 1.05 5.69 9.11
N ASN A 150 2.17 5.32 9.72
CA ASN A 150 3.15 6.29 10.21
C ASN A 150 3.71 7.17 9.09
N ALA A 151 3.96 6.61 7.91
CA ALA A 151 4.38 7.35 6.73
C ALA A 151 3.30 8.30 6.22
N LEU A 152 2.05 7.84 6.12
CA LEU A 152 0.90 8.69 5.78
C LEU A 152 0.80 9.88 6.75
N MET A 153 0.90 9.64 8.05
CA MET A 153 0.85 10.72 9.04
C MET A 153 2.02 11.71 8.91
N SER A 154 3.23 11.25 8.56
CA SER A 154 4.33 12.17 8.22
C SER A 154 4.02 13.04 7.00
N VAL A 155 3.27 12.54 6.01
CA VAL A 155 2.80 13.36 4.88
C VAL A 155 1.79 14.41 5.36
N VAL A 156 0.78 14.00 6.13
CA VAL A 156 -0.24 14.90 6.69
C VAL A 156 0.39 16.01 7.55
N GLU A 157 1.37 15.67 8.38
CA GLU A 157 2.07 16.60 9.26
C GLU A 157 3.13 17.45 8.55
N SER A 158 3.52 17.09 7.32
CA SER A 158 4.49 17.88 6.54
C SER A 158 3.92 19.23 6.09
N ASP A 159 2.60 19.40 6.16
CA ASP A 159 1.84 20.58 5.77
C ASP A 159 1.73 21.66 6.87
N ILE A 160 2.35 21.45 8.03
CA ILE A 160 2.24 22.34 9.19
C ILE A 160 3.28 23.47 9.08
N PRO A 161 3.00 24.52 8.28
CA PRO A 161 3.19 25.85 8.83
C PRO A 161 2.16 26.86 8.31
N THR A 162 0.85 26.59 8.32
CA THR A 162 -0.14 27.68 8.09
C THR A 162 -1.45 27.50 8.86
N PRO A 163 -2.15 28.60 9.22
CA PRO A 163 -3.47 28.59 9.86
C PRO A 163 -4.60 28.26 8.85
N THR A 164 -4.34 27.34 7.93
CA THR A 164 -5.30 26.84 6.95
C THR A 164 -6.16 25.74 7.56
N PRO A 165 -7.39 25.52 7.06
CA PRO A 165 -8.15 24.34 7.42
C PRO A 165 -7.33 23.08 7.08
N THR A 166 -7.28 22.13 8.02
CA THR A 166 -6.61 20.84 7.85
C THR A 166 -7.08 20.17 6.56
N LEU A 167 -6.14 19.78 5.69
CA LEU A 167 -6.49 19.07 4.46
C LEU A 167 -7.32 17.81 4.78
N PRO A 168 -8.42 17.57 4.07
CA PRO A 168 -9.21 16.37 4.28
C PRO A 168 -8.41 15.13 3.85
N VAL A 169 -8.39 14.13 4.73
CA VAL A 169 -7.73 12.84 4.50
C VAL A 169 -8.79 11.75 4.43
N TYR A 170 -8.77 10.97 3.35
CA TYR A 170 -9.67 9.83 3.16
C TYR A 170 -8.88 8.54 3.04
N ALA A 171 -9.41 7.45 3.57
CA ALA A 171 -8.82 6.11 3.41
C ALA A 171 -9.86 5.12 2.91
N GLN A 172 -9.45 4.22 2.01
CA GLN A 172 -10.27 3.10 1.54
C GLN A 172 -9.41 1.85 1.40
N ASP A 173 -9.85 0.78 2.04
CA ASP A 173 -9.31 -0.57 1.86
C ASP A 173 -10.41 -1.59 2.19
N PRO A 174 -10.70 -2.56 1.32
CA PRO A 174 -11.73 -3.57 1.59
C PRO A 174 -11.43 -4.43 2.83
N VAL A 175 -10.17 -4.50 3.29
CA VAL A 175 -9.79 -5.33 4.43
C VAL A 175 -9.93 -4.61 5.78
N PHE A 176 -10.34 -3.32 5.80
CA PHE A 176 -10.55 -2.61 7.05
C PHE A 176 -11.69 -3.24 7.87
N ASN A 177 -11.41 -3.50 9.14
CA ASN A 177 -12.42 -3.87 10.13
C ASN A 177 -12.81 -2.67 11.01
N SER A 178 -13.70 -2.89 11.99
CA SER A 178 -14.17 -1.83 12.90
C SER A 178 -13.04 -1.19 13.71
N LEU A 179 -12.04 -1.96 14.14
CA LEU A 179 -10.93 -1.46 14.94
C LEU A 179 -9.95 -0.62 14.11
N ASP A 180 -9.77 -0.96 12.83
CA ASP A 180 -9.03 -0.12 11.88
C ASP A 180 -9.75 1.22 11.66
N HIS A 181 -11.08 1.19 11.53
CA HIS A 181 -11.92 2.39 11.45
C HIS A 181 -11.72 3.31 12.66
N ASP A 182 -11.80 2.74 13.87
CA ASP A 182 -11.61 3.50 15.11
C ASP A 182 -10.19 4.10 15.19
N LEU A 183 -9.17 3.35 14.79
CA LEU A 183 -7.79 3.83 14.75
C LEU A 183 -7.64 5.00 13.76
N LEU A 184 -8.08 4.83 12.51
CA LEU A 184 -7.94 5.84 11.46
C LEU A 184 -8.72 7.11 11.81
N THR A 185 -9.93 6.96 12.37
CA THR A 185 -10.75 8.09 12.84
C THR A 185 -10.05 8.87 13.96
N SER A 186 -9.32 8.18 14.85
CA SER A 186 -8.56 8.84 15.92
C SER A 186 -7.42 9.75 15.40
N PHE A 187 -6.98 9.55 14.15
CA PHE A 187 -6.01 10.41 13.46
C PHE A 187 -6.65 11.46 12.55
N GLY A 188 -7.98 11.60 12.55
CA GLY A 188 -8.70 12.53 11.68
C GLY A 188 -8.84 12.05 10.23
N ILE A 189 -8.64 10.75 9.98
CA ILE A 189 -8.80 10.14 8.65
C ILE A 189 -10.24 9.67 8.49
N THR A 190 -10.90 10.10 7.42
CA THR A 190 -12.25 9.64 7.08
C THR A 190 -12.16 8.35 6.26
N VAL A 191 -12.57 7.23 6.85
CA VAL A 191 -12.65 5.97 6.12
C VAL A 191 -13.92 5.93 5.27
N VAL A 192 -13.79 5.55 3.99
CA VAL A 192 -14.88 5.52 3.02
C VAL A 192 -14.99 4.14 2.37
N ASN A 193 -16.18 3.81 1.88
CA ASN A 193 -16.44 2.54 1.20
C ASN A 193 -16.03 2.62 -0.27
N HIS A 194 -15.77 1.48 -0.89
CA HIS A 194 -15.60 1.41 -2.35
C HIS A 194 -16.92 1.77 -3.07
N PRO A 195 -16.91 2.58 -4.15
CA PRO A 195 -15.74 3.17 -4.83
C PRO A 195 -15.37 4.61 -4.37
N ASP A 196 -16.00 5.16 -3.33
CA ASP A 196 -15.92 6.59 -2.96
C ASP A 196 -14.48 7.13 -2.82
N GLY A 197 -13.55 6.33 -2.32
CA GLY A 197 -12.14 6.71 -2.19
C GLY A 197 -11.47 6.93 -3.54
N PHE A 198 -11.81 6.12 -4.55
CA PHE A 198 -11.33 6.29 -5.92
C PHE A 198 -11.93 7.55 -6.53
N GLU A 199 -13.21 7.80 -6.26
CA GLU A 199 -13.94 8.96 -6.77
C GLU A 199 -13.40 10.29 -6.24
N LYS A 200 -12.79 10.30 -5.06
CA LYS A 200 -12.16 11.47 -4.45
C LYS A 200 -10.78 11.82 -5.01
N VAL A 201 -10.18 10.95 -5.82
CA VAL A 201 -8.90 11.29 -6.49
C VAL A 201 -9.16 12.30 -7.60
N THR A 202 -8.43 13.40 -7.54
CA THR A 202 -8.49 14.53 -8.47
C THR A 202 -7.07 14.96 -8.87
N PRO A 203 -6.93 15.85 -9.87
CA PRO A 203 -5.63 16.44 -10.18
C PRO A 203 -4.97 17.22 -9.03
N GLY A 204 -5.74 17.66 -8.03
CA GLY A 204 -5.24 18.31 -6.81
C GLY A 204 -5.00 17.35 -5.65
N SER A 205 -4.98 16.03 -5.88
CA SER A 205 -4.81 15.04 -4.82
C SER A 205 -3.36 14.64 -4.59
N LEU A 206 -3.02 14.40 -3.33
CA LEU A 206 -1.91 13.54 -2.97
C LEU A 206 -2.46 12.12 -2.73
N LEU A 207 -2.06 11.19 -3.59
CA LEU A 207 -2.43 9.78 -3.49
C LEU A 207 -1.35 9.01 -2.72
N PHE A 208 -1.71 8.45 -1.56
CA PHE A 208 -0.87 7.54 -0.79
C PHE A 208 -1.36 6.11 -1.00
N CYS A 209 -0.68 5.33 -1.84
CA CYS A 209 -1.16 4.04 -2.29
C CYS A 209 -0.10 2.92 -2.16
N PRO A 210 0.30 2.57 -0.93
CA PRO A 210 1.46 1.72 -0.71
C PRO A 210 1.24 0.23 -1.03
N GLY A 211 0.00 -0.23 -1.07
CA GLY A 211 -0.40 -1.60 -1.39
C GLY A 211 -1.47 -1.70 -2.47
N ALA A 212 -1.65 -0.65 -3.29
CA ALA A 212 -2.64 -0.69 -4.36
C ALA A 212 -2.21 -1.64 -5.49
N GLU A 213 -3.16 -2.47 -5.94
CA GLU A 213 -2.96 -3.39 -7.07
C GLU A 213 -2.84 -2.64 -8.40
N LYS A 214 -2.22 -3.29 -9.40
CA LYS A 214 -1.98 -2.69 -10.72
C LYS A 214 -3.26 -2.16 -11.37
N THR A 215 -4.34 -2.93 -11.38
CA THR A 215 -5.65 -2.53 -11.94
C THR A 215 -6.22 -1.30 -11.23
N HIS A 216 -6.04 -1.21 -9.91
CA HIS A 216 -6.42 -0.01 -9.14
C HIS A 216 -5.53 1.18 -9.50
N LEU A 217 -4.22 0.99 -9.62
CA LEU A 217 -3.28 2.03 -10.03
C LEU A 217 -3.63 2.59 -11.41
N GLU A 218 -4.03 1.76 -12.37
CA GLU A 218 -4.47 2.20 -13.70
C GLU A 218 -5.66 3.17 -13.61
N LEU A 219 -6.65 2.87 -12.77
CA LEU A 219 -7.82 3.73 -12.54
C LEU A 219 -7.49 5.01 -11.79
N LEU A 220 -6.66 4.91 -10.75
CA LEU A 220 -6.28 6.03 -9.89
C LEU A 220 -5.38 7.03 -10.63
N LEU A 221 -4.39 6.53 -11.39
CA LEU A 221 -3.42 7.36 -12.10
C LEU A 221 -4.01 8.00 -13.36
N ALA A 222 -5.05 7.40 -13.97
CA ALA A 222 -5.81 8.05 -15.05
C ALA A 222 -6.48 9.37 -14.61
N ARG A 223 -6.65 9.60 -13.30
CA ARG A 223 -7.16 10.86 -12.73
C ARG A 223 -6.07 11.92 -12.50
N ASN A 224 -4.82 11.60 -12.85
CA ASN A 224 -3.66 12.49 -12.84
C ASN A 224 -3.40 13.20 -11.49
N PRO A 225 -3.30 12.48 -10.35
CA PRO A 225 -3.02 13.10 -9.05
C PRO A 225 -1.70 13.89 -9.07
N ALA A 226 -1.65 15.04 -8.41
CA ALA A 226 -0.48 15.91 -8.38
C ALA A 226 0.76 15.26 -7.74
N CYS A 227 0.53 14.37 -6.77
CA CYS A 227 1.57 13.63 -6.07
C CYS A 227 1.10 12.20 -5.78
N VAL A 228 2.02 11.23 -5.91
CA VAL A 228 1.79 9.83 -5.54
C VAL A 228 2.91 9.35 -4.63
N VAL A 229 2.56 8.73 -3.50
CA VAL A 229 3.48 7.99 -2.63
C VAL A 229 3.10 6.51 -2.71
N GLY A 230 3.97 5.70 -3.30
CA GLY A 230 3.69 4.28 -3.55
C GLY A 230 4.65 3.69 -4.60
N GLY A 231 4.19 2.68 -5.33
CA GLY A 231 4.94 2.05 -6.41
C GLY A 231 5.81 0.86 -5.96
N PRO A 232 6.76 0.42 -6.82
CA PRO A 232 7.22 1.09 -8.04
C PRO A 232 6.16 1.11 -9.15
N LEU A 233 6.20 2.16 -9.97
CA LEU A 233 5.32 2.38 -11.13
C LEU A 233 6.08 2.21 -12.45
N GLU A 234 7.41 2.07 -12.38
CA GLU A 234 8.26 1.75 -13.52
C GLU A 234 8.08 0.28 -13.97
N ASP A 235 8.20 0.02 -15.27
CA ASP A 235 8.20 -1.31 -15.88
C ASP A 235 6.96 -2.17 -15.57
N THR A 236 5.82 -1.54 -15.30
CA THR A 236 4.56 -2.26 -15.01
C THR A 236 3.92 -2.90 -16.25
N GLY A 237 4.32 -2.48 -17.45
CA GLY A 237 3.72 -2.88 -18.72
C GLY A 237 2.28 -2.39 -18.88
N SER A 238 1.96 -1.21 -18.34
CA SER A 238 0.65 -0.58 -18.46
C SER A 238 0.78 0.80 -19.08
N GLU A 239 0.17 1.00 -20.25
CA GLU A 239 0.18 2.28 -20.95
C GLU A 239 -0.44 3.41 -20.11
N HIS A 240 -1.38 3.10 -19.22
CA HIS A 240 -1.99 4.09 -18.33
C HIS A 240 -1.01 4.57 -17.26
N ILE A 241 -0.28 3.64 -16.64
CA ILE A 241 0.73 3.95 -15.63
C ILE A 241 1.92 4.65 -16.29
N ASP A 242 2.38 4.16 -17.44
CA ASP A 242 3.50 4.73 -18.19
C ASP A 242 3.23 6.17 -18.61
N ARG A 243 2.00 6.48 -19.03
CA ARG A 243 1.58 7.85 -19.35
C ARG A 243 1.69 8.79 -18.14
N TYR A 244 1.28 8.35 -16.96
CA TYR A 244 1.42 9.14 -15.73
C TYR A 244 2.90 9.33 -15.39
N VAL A 245 3.70 8.25 -15.39
CA VAL A 245 5.13 8.28 -15.06
C VAL A 245 5.91 9.20 -16.00
N ALA A 246 5.56 9.27 -17.28
CA ALA A 246 6.19 10.16 -18.25
C ALA A 246 6.01 11.66 -17.92
N GLY A 247 4.98 12.03 -17.17
CA GLY A 247 4.66 13.42 -16.81
C GLY A 247 5.19 13.88 -15.45
N VAL A 248 5.84 13.01 -14.68
CA VAL A 248 6.24 13.28 -13.30
C VAL A 248 7.72 12.99 -13.05
N ARG A 249 8.28 13.66 -12.05
CA ARG A 249 9.57 13.25 -11.48
C ARG A 249 9.33 12.27 -10.35
N SER A 250 10.32 11.44 -10.04
CA SER A 250 10.23 10.52 -8.91
C SER A 250 11.47 10.54 -8.04
N MET A 251 11.27 10.38 -6.73
CA MET A 251 12.32 10.14 -5.76
C MET A 251 12.08 8.79 -5.10
N ARG A 252 13.02 7.84 -5.29
CA ARG A 252 13.00 6.56 -4.59
C ARG A 252 13.31 6.74 -3.12
N LEU A 253 12.50 6.16 -2.24
CA LEU A 253 12.77 6.14 -0.82
C LEU A 253 13.94 5.20 -0.50
N PRO A 254 14.84 5.56 0.44
CA PRO A 254 15.87 4.63 0.88
C PRO A 254 15.22 3.44 1.59
N ARG A 255 15.94 2.31 1.59
CA ARG A 255 15.48 1.09 2.25
C ARG A 255 15.14 1.37 3.71
N PHE A 256 13.95 0.96 4.13
CA PHE A 256 13.55 0.99 5.53
C PHE A 256 14.07 -0.27 6.23
N GLU A 257 15.12 -0.13 7.04
CA GLU A 257 15.84 -1.27 7.61
C GLU A 257 15.01 -2.06 8.62
N GLU A 258 14.17 -1.39 9.41
CA GLU A 258 13.27 -2.03 10.37
C GLU A 258 12.29 -3.03 9.72
N MET A 259 11.78 -2.73 8.52
CA MET A 259 10.80 -3.56 7.83
C MET A 259 10.76 -3.24 6.34
N LYS A 260 11.66 -3.88 5.57
CA LYS A 260 11.80 -3.63 4.13
C LYS A 260 10.50 -3.79 3.35
N GLU A 261 9.62 -4.70 3.79
CA GLU A 261 8.35 -5.02 3.14
C GLU A 261 7.35 -3.87 3.21
N ALA A 262 7.51 -2.93 4.16
CA ALA A 262 6.59 -1.81 4.30
C ALA A 262 6.75 -0.75 3.21
N PHE A 263 7.96 -0.63 2.64
CA PHE A 263 8.31 0.41 1.66
C PHE A 263 9.18 -0.15 0.52
N TRP A 264 8.91 -1.39 0.11
CA TRP A 264 9.70 -2.06 -0.92
C TRP A 264 9.65 -1.26 -2.23
N GLU A 265 10.80 -0.68 -2.60
CA GLU A 265 10.99 0.15 -3.80
C GLU A 265 10.01 1.32 -3.96
N GLN A 266 9.39 1.76 -2.86
CA GLN A 266 8.46 2.87 -2.91
C GLN A 266 9.14 4.19 -3.27
N ARG A 267 8.36 5.05 -3.90
CA ARG A 267 8.81 6.34 -4.40
C ARG A 267 7.77 7.40 -4.10
N VAL A 268 8.23 8.64 -4.19
CA VAL A 268 7.40 9.83 -4.27
C VAL A 268 7.44 10.31 -5.72
N TYR A 269 6.31 10.27 -6.41
CA TYR A 269 6.13 10.85 -7.74
C TYR A 269 5.46 12.21 -7.60
N TYR A 270 5.96 13.22 -8.29
CA TYR A 270 5.45 14.58 -8.21
C TYR A 270 5.63 15.31 -9.53
N THR A 271 4.67 16.15 -9.87
CA THR A 271 4.76 17.00 -11.05
C THR A 271 5.79 18.10 -10.80
N THR A 272 6.71 18.33 -11.74
CA THR A 272 7.56 19.54 -11.69
C THR A 272 6.92 20.68 -12.44
N ARG A 273 6.98 21.87 -11.83
CA ARG A 273 6.82 23.10 -12.57
C ARG A 273 8.10 23.34 -13.34
N GLU A 274 8.01 23.50 -14.66
CA GLU A 274 9.06 24.16 -15.42
C GLU A 274 9.11 25.61 -14.90
N ILE A 275 10.13 25.91 -14.09
CA ILE A 275 10.56 27.29 -13.93
C ILE A 275 11.25 27.58 -15.26
N GLU A 276 10.54 28.21 -16.19
CA GLU A 276 11.19 28.91 -17.30
C GLU A 276 12.05 30.01 -16.66
N ASP A 277 13.31 29.69 -16.33
CA ASP A 277 14.36 30.69 -16.24
C ASP A 277 14.57 31.20 -17.67
N ARG A 278 13.66 32.08 -18.11
CA ARG A 278 13.95 33.03 -19.17
C ARG A 278 14.94 34.02 -18.57
N ASP A 279 16.21 33.67 -18.65
CA ASP A 279 17.27 34.67 -18.65
C ASP A 279 17.06 35.55 -19.89
N GLU A 280 16.30 36.64 -19.68
CA GLU A 280 16.23 37.77 -20.58
C GLU A 280 17.60 38.46 -20.60
N LYS A 281 18.30 38.29 -21.74
CA LYS A 281 19.34 39.15 -22.34
C LYS A 281 20.70 39.30 -21.65
#